data_AF-A0A2V6XB35-F1
#
_entry.id   AF-A0A2V6XB35-F1
#
_cell.length_a   1.000
_cell.length_b   1.000
_cell.length_c   1.000
_cell.angle_alpha   90.00
_cell.angle_beta   90.00
_cell.angle_gamma   90.00
#
_symmetry.space_group_name_H-M   'P 1'
#
loop_
_entity.id
_entity.type
_entity.pdbx_description
1 polymer ?
#
loop_
_entity_poly.entity_id
_entity_poly.type
_entity_poly.pdbx_seq_one_letter_code
_entity_poly.pdbx_strand_id
1 'polypeptide(L)'
;MARLPRGWAAWLGRRLGDLAFVVVAPRRRVALSNLERALPGVAAAERRRICRASFQHLGLMFVELCTALSRPLERTLEGITVDGLHHLRNAVETHGSALVLTAHLGNWELLAVAHRLSSFPLSVVVRPLDAPWLDAVADRLRRKTGIELIDKRGALRPVLGALQRGRLVGILMDQNAGRREGIFVSFFGRPASTSRSIAVLALRTG
;
A
#
# COMPACT_ATOMS: atom_id res chain seq x y z
N MET A 1 12.08 -15.92 20.67
CA MET A 1 10.87 -15.07 20.80
C MET A 1 9.66 -15.88 20.40
N ALA A 2 8.72 -16.08 21.33
CA ALA A 2 7.57 -16.97 21.18
C ALA A 2 6.69 -16.54 19.99
N ARG A 3 6.36 -17.51 19.12
CA ARG A 3 5.62 -17.29 17.88
C ARG A 3 4.12 -17.29 18.21
N LEU A 4 3.43 -16.17 18.01
CA LEU A 4 1.97 -16.16 18.12
C LEU A 4 1.39 -17.02 16.97
N PRO A 5 0.55 -18.04 17.24
CA PRO A 5 -0.11 -18.78 16.18
C PRO A 5 -0.95 -17.84 15.30
N ARG A 6 -1.05 -18.12 13.99
CA ARG A 6 -1.73 -17.24 13.01
C ARG A 6 -3.15 -16.86 13.44
N GLY A 7 -3.90 -17.79 14.02
CA GLY A 7 -5.24 -17.54 14.55
C GLY A 7 -5.26 -16.51 15.68
N TRP A 8 -4.34 -16.62 16.64
CA TRP A 8 -4.18 -15.67 17.73
C TRP A 8 -3.71 -14.29 17.24
N ALA A 9 -2.79 -14.27 16.27
CA ALA A 9 -2.29 -13.02 15.69
C ALA A 9 -3.41 -12.27 14.98
N ALA A 10 -4.23 -13.00 14.21
CA ALA A 10 -5.38 -12.44 13.53
C ALA A 10 -6.46 -11.99 14.51
N TRP A 11 -6.73 -12.76 15.57
CA TRP A 11 -7.65 -12.35 16.63
C TRP A 11 -7.19 -11.06 17.30
N LEU A 12 -5.92 -10.99 17.72
CA LEU A 12 -5.33 -9.81 18.35
C LEU A 12 -5.42 -8.60 17.42
N GLY A 13 -5.02 -8.75 16.16
CA GLY A 13 -5.11 -7.68 15.17
C GLY A 13 -6.53 -7.15 14.98
N ARG A 14 -7.52 -8.04 14.87
CA ARG A 14 -8.93 -7.62 14.80
C ARG A 14 -9.40 -6.91 16.06
N ARG A 15 -8.99 -7.35 17.25
CA ARG A 15 -9.33 -6.68 18.52
C ARG A 15 -8.68 -5.31 18.66
N LEU A 16 -7.44 -5.14 18.22
CA LEU A 16 -6.78 -3.83 18.13
C LEU A 16 -7.54 -2.91 17.16
N GLY A 17 -7.97 -3.43 16.01
CA GLY A 17 -8.79 -2.69 15.07
C GLY A 17 -10.17 -2.31 15.62
N ASP A 18 -10.81 -3.19 16.41
CA ASP A 18 -12.05 -2.88 17.11
C ASP A 18 -11.88 -1.75 18.12
N LEU A 19 -10.80 -1.78 18.90
CA LEU A 19 -10.46 -0.70 19.82
C LEU A 19 -10.24 0.62 19.06
N ALA A 20 -9.46 0.59 17.98
CA ALA A 20 -9.21 1.76 17.14
C ALA A 20 -10.51 2.31 16.52
N PHE A 21 -11.44 1.44 16.13
CA PHE A 21 -12.75 1.87 15.61
C PHE A 21 -13.55 2.65 16.65
N VAL A 22 -13.46 2.28 17.93
CA VAL A 22 -14.14 3.00 19.02
C VAL A 22 -13.40 4.31 19.35
N VAL A 23 -12.08 4.25 19.55
CA VAL A 23 -11.27 5.34 20.09
C VAL A 23 -10.93 6.41 19.05
N VAL A 24 -10.67 6.03 17.80
CA VAL A 24 -10.23 6.96 16.73
C VAL A 24 -11.43 7.53 15.97
N ALA A 25 -12.34 8.17 16.71
CA ALA A 25 -13.60 8.69 16.19
C ALA A 25 -13.46 9.64 14.97
N PRO A 26 -12.45 10.54 14.88
CA PRO A 26 -12.26 11.36 13.69
C PRO A 26 -12.01 10.54 12.41
N ARG A 27 -11.15 9.50 12.49
CA ARG A 27 -10.87 8.62 11.35
C ARG A 27 -12.09 7.76 10.99
N ARG A 28 -12.84 7.29 11.99
CA ARG A 28 -14.11 6.57 11.76
C ARG A 28 -15.12 7.42 10.99
N ARG A 29 -15.27 8.70 11.37
CA ARG A 29 -16.16 9.64 10.66
C ARG A 29 -15.77 9.82 9.20
N VAL A 30 -14.47 9.99 8.93
CA VAL A 30 -13.96 10.09 7.55
C VAL A 30 -14.23 8.80 6.77
N ALA A 31 -13.94 7.64 7.34
CA ALA A 31 -14.14 6.35 6.69
C ALA A 31 -15.63 6.08 6.37
N LEU A 32 -16.54 6.35 7.31
CA LEU A 32 -17.98 6.27 7.07
C LEU A 32 -18.38 7.22 5.95
N SER A 33 -18.00 8.50 6.02
CA SER A 33 -18.33 9.50 5.00
C SER A 33 -17.80 9.12 3.61
N ASN A 34 -16.64 8.46 3.53
CA ASN A 34 -16.12 7.92 2.27
C ASN A 34 -17.00 6.76 1.74
N LEU A 35 -17.44 5.84 2.61
CA LEU A 35 -18.35 4.75 2.24
C LEU A 35 -19.72 5.25 1.81
N GLU A 36 -20.26 6.30 2.45
CA GLU A 36 -21.53 6.91 2.02
C GLU A 36 -21.43 7.49 0.61
N ARG A 37 -20.28 8.09 0.26
CA ARG A 37 -20.04 8.65 -1.08
C ARG A 37 -19.75 7.58 -2.12
N ALA A 38 -18.99 6.55 -1.76
CA ALA A 38 -18.58 5.48 -2.69
C ALA A 38 -19.68 4.43 -2.91
N LEU A 39 -20.53 4.18 -1.90
CA LEU A 39 -21.55 3.15 -1.89
C LEU A 39 -22.92 3.72 -1.43
N PRO A 40 -23.50 4.69 -2.17
CA PRO A 40 -24.72 5.38 -1.74
C PRO A 40 -25.94 4.45 -1.59
N GLY A 41 -26.02 3.39 -2.39
CA GLY A 41 -27.12 2.41 -2.34
C GLY A 41 -27.02 1.37 -1.21
N VAL A 42 -25.93 1.36 -0.44
CA VAL A 42 -25.74 0.38 0.65
C VAL A 42 -26.35 0.92 1.95
N ALA A 43 -27.06 0.08 2.70
CA ALA A 43 -27.67 0.48 3.99
C ALA A 43 -26.63 1.02 4.99
N ALA A 44 -27.02 1.96 5.85
CA ALA A 44 -26.11 2.59 6.82
C ALA A 44 -25.49 1.58 7.80
N ALA A 45 -26.27 0.60 8.24
CA ALA A 45 -25.79 -0.49 9.11
C ALA A 45 -24.68 -1.31 8.42
N GLU A 46 -24.85 -1.58 7.12
CA GLU A 46 -23.89 -2.33 6.33
C GLU A 46 -22.62 -1.52 6.05
N ARG A 47 -22.74 -0.22 5.73
CA ARG A 47 -21.60 0.71 5.66
C ARG A 47 -20.82 0.73 6.99
N ARG A 48 -21.51 0.71 8.13
CA ARG A 48 -20.86 0.63 9.45
C ARG A 48 -20.14 -0.70 9.67
N ARG A 49 -20.71 -1.82 9.22
CA ARG A 49 -20.08 -3.14 9.27
C ARG A 49 -18.80 -3.17 8.43
N ILE A 50 -18.85 -2.67 7.20
CA ILE A 50 -17.69 -2.55 6.29
C ILE A 50 -16.62 -1.64 6.92
N CYS A 51 -17.02 -0.48 7.46
CA CYS A 51 -16.10 0.43 8.13
C CYS A 51 -15.38 -0.27 9.28
N ARG A 52 -16.11 -0.98 10.16
CA ARG A 52 -15.50 -1.72 11.27
C ARG A 52 -14.54 -2.81 10.76
N ALA A 53 -14.93 -3.55 9.72
CA ALA A 53 -14.08 -4.57 9.11
C ALA A 53 -12.78 -3.98 8.53
N SER A 54 -12.84 -2.77 7.95
CA SER A 54 -11.64 -2.05 7.48
C SER A 54 -10.69 -1.68 8.63
N PHE A 55 -11.21 -1.24 9.78
CA PHE A 55 -10.38 -1.00 10.97
C PHE A 55 -9.78 -2.28 11.53
N GLN A 56 -10.55 -3.37 11.56
CA GLN A 56 -10.05 -4.71 11.92
C GLN A 56 -8.93 -5.18 10.98
N HIS A 57 -9.04 -4.87 9.68
CA HIS A 57 -8.00 -5.16 8.70
C HIS A 57 -6.72 -4.34 8.98
N LEU A 58 -6.84 -3.04 9.30
CA LEU A 58 -5.68 -2.23 9.68
C LEU A 58 -4.96 -2.77 10.91
N GLY A 59 -5.71 -3.23 11.91
CA GLY A 59 -5.14 -3.88 13.09
C GLY A 59 -4.47 -5.22 12.77
N LEU A 60 -5.06 -6.03 11.87
CA LEU A 60 -4.44 -7.25 11.35
C LEU A 60 -3.11 -6.95 10.65
N MET A 61 -3.09 -5.99 9.73
CA MET A 61 -1.88 -5.57 9.02
C MET A 61 -0.77 -5.12 9.98
N PHE A 62 -1.12 -4.39 11.04
CA PHE A 62 -0.14 -3.97 12.04
C PHE A 62 0.52 -5.16 12.72
N VAL A 63 -0.27 -6.17 13.12
CA VAL A 63 0.27 -7.41 13.70
C VAL A 63 1.10 -8.20 12.68
N GLU A 64 0.67 -8.24 11.42
CA GLU A 64 1.40 -8.89 10.32
C GLU A 64 2.76 -8.21 10.06
N LEU A 65 2.79 -6.87 10.08
CA LEU A 65 4.01 -6.06 9.99
C LEU A 65 4.98 -6.38 11.13
N CYS A 66 4.51 -6.35 12.38
CA CYS A 66 5.33 -6.74 13.53
C CYS A 66 5.85 -8.18 13.41
N THR A 67 4.99 -9.11 13.01
CA THR A 67 5.35 -10.52 12.83
C THR A 67 6.40 -10.71 11.73
N ALA A 68 6.27 -10.02 10.60
CA ALA A 68 7.23 -10.05 9.49
C ALA A 68 8.60 -9.46 9.87
N LEU A 69 8.63 -8.47 10.76
CA LEU A 69 9.87 -7.93 11.31
C LEU A 69 10.58 -8.93 12.21
N SER A 70 9.84 -9.65 13.06
CA SER A 70 10.39 -10.57 14.07
C SER A 70 10.79 -11.96 13.56
N ARG A 71 10.56 -12.29 12.29
CA ARG A 71 10.92 -13.60 11.69
C ARG A 71 11.78 -13.46 10.44
N PRO A 72 12.52 -14.50 10.02
CA PRO A 72 13.23 -14.49 8.74
C PRO A 72 12.28 -14.14 7.58
N LEU A 73 12.79 -13.40 6.58
CA LEU A 73 12.00 -12.90 5.47
C LEU A 73 11.33 -14.05 4.70
N GLU A 74 12.06 -15.15 4.54
CA GLU A 74 11.69 -16.38 3.84
C GLU A 74 10.41 -16.96 4.42
N ARG A 75 10.24 -16.94 5.75
CA ARG A 75 9.01 -17.40 6.43
C ARG A 75 7.80 -16.54 6.15
N THR A 76 8.01 -15.27 5.78
CA THR A 76 6.93 -14.40 5.30
C THR A 76 6.58 -14.72 3.86
N LEU A 77 7.60 -14.91 3.01
CA LEU A 77 7.43 -15.22 1.60
C LEU A 77 6.75 -16.59 1.37
N GLU A 78 7.05 -17.61 2.19
CA GLU A 78 6.38 -18.93 2.17
C GLU A 78 4.85 -18.85 2.30
N GLY A 79 4.33 -17.78 2.91
CA GLY A 79 2.88 -17.58 3.10
C GLY A 79 2.21 -16.75 2.02
N ILE A 80 2.93 -16.35 0.96
CA ILE A 80 2.45 -15.43 -0.07
C ILE A 80 2.44 -16.17 -1.42
N THR A 81 1.31 -16.11 -2.10
CA THR A 81 1.18 -16.50 -3.51
C THR A 81 0.91 -15.26 -4.35
N VAL A 82 1.51 -15.22 -5.54
CA VAL A 82 1.34 -14.11 -6.49
C VAL A 82 0.67 -14.64 -7.74
N ASP A 83 -0.55 -14.17 -7.98
CA ASP A 83 -1.24 -14.39 -9.24
C ASP A 83 -0.84 -13.31 -10.27
N GLY A 84 -0.76 -13.67 -11.54
CA GLY A 84 -0.44 -12.72 -12.62
C GLY A 84 1.03 -12.28 -12.69
N LEU A 85 1.97 -12.96 -12.01
CA LEU A 85 3.40 -12.57 -12.01
C LEU A 85 4.02 -12.51 -13.42
N HIS A 86 3.50 -13.31 -14.35
CA HIS A 86 3.94 -13.31 -15.75
C HIS A 86 3.71 -11.96 -16.45
N HIS A 87 2.67 -11.20 -16.09
CA HIS A 87 2.47 -9.84 -16.64
C HIS A 87 3.64 -8.91 -16.29
N LEU A 88 4.11 -8.99 -15.04
CA LEU A 88 5.25 -8.21 -14.57
C LEU A 88 6.54 -8.64 -15.28
N ARG A 89 6.78 -9.95 -15.41
CA ARG A 89 7.94 -10.48 -16.13
C ARG A 89 7.96 -10.02 -17.58
N ASN A 90 6.85 -10.17 -18.29
CA ASN A 90 6.74 -9.74 -19.68
C ASN A 90 6.99 -8.22 -19.84
N ALA A 91 6.47 -7.39 -18.94
CA ALA A 91 6.72 -5.96 -18.96
C ALA A 91 8.21 -5.63 -18.76
N VAL A 92 8.87 -6.27 -17.79
CA VAL A 92 10.31 -6.06 -17.55
C VAL A 92 11.16 -6.61 -18.69
N GLU A 93 10.82 -7.75 -19.28
CA GLU A 93 11.53 -8.33 -20.44
C GLU A 93 11.41 -7.43 -21.68
N THR A 94 10.26 -6.79 -21.86
CA THR A 94 10.00 -5.91 -23.01
C THR A 94 10.65 -4.53 -22.85
N HIS A 95 10.58 -3.94 -21.66
CA HIS A 95 10.95 -2.54 -21.42
C HIS A 95 12.18 -2.35 -20.52
N GLY A 96 12.79 -3.44 -20.03
CA GLY A 96 13.89 -3.45 -19.08
C GLY A 96 13.53 -3.02 -17.65
N SER A 97 12.33 -2.46 -17.44
CA SER A 97 11.83 -1.96 -16.15
C SER A 97 10.30 -1.96 -16.15
N ALA A 98 9.67 -1.66 -15.01
CA ALA A 98 8.22 -1.50 -14.97
C ALA A 98 7.75 -0.51 -13.89
N LEU A 99 6.73 0.27 -14.25
CA LEU A 99 5.93 1.04 -13.29
C LEU A 99 4.86 0.13 -12.69
N VAL A 100 4.79 0.05 -11.37
CA VAL A 100 3.80 -0.75 -10.64
C VAL A 100 2.84 0.20 -9.92
N LEU A 101 1.61 0.28 -10.42
CA LEU A 101 0.54 1.07 -9.81
C LEU A 101 -0.24 0.25 -8.79
N THR A 102 -0.45 0.80 -7.60
CA THR A 102 -1.34 0.21 -6.59
C THR A 102 -2.04 1.29 -5.76
N ALA A 103 -2.75 0.88 -4.70
CA ALA A 103 -3.47 1.72 -3.77
C ALA A 103 -3.23 1.27 -2.33
N HIS A 104 -3.69 2.03 -1.33
CA HIS A 104 -3.70 1.61 0.07
C HIS A 104 -4.82 0.57 0.30
N LEU A 105 -4.69 -0.60 -0.33
CA LEU A 105 -5.65 -1.70 -0.34
C LEU A 105 -5.01 -3.00 0.15
N GLY A 106 -5.76 -3.79 0.92
CA GLY A 106 -5.25 -5.03 1.52
C GLY A 106 -4.03 -4.75 2.40
N ASN A 107 -3.07 -5.67 2.41
CA ASN A 107 -1.79 -5.46 3.09
C ASN A 107 -0.70 -5.03 2.10
N TRP A 108 -0.61 -3.72 1.84
CA TRP A 108 0.37 -3.16 0.92
C TRP A 108 1.82 -3.28 1.43
N GLU A 109 2.05 -3.38 2.75
CA GLU A 109 3.39 -3.63 3.29
C GLU A 109 3.85 -5.05 2.95
N LEU A 110 2.96 -6.05 3.01
CA LEU A 110 3.25 -7.39 2.52
C LEU A 110 3.35 -7.47 1.01
N LEU A 111 2.62 -6.63 0.25
CA LEU A 111 2.84 -6.51 -1.20
C LEU A 111 4.26 -6.02 -1.51
N ALA A 112 4.75 -5.02 -0.77
CA ALA A 112 6.12 -4.55 -0.88
C ALA A 112 7.12 -5.67 -0.54
N VAL A 113 6.85 -6.49 0.47
CA VAL A 113 7.66 -7.69 0.78
C VAL A 113 7.60 -8.73 -0.36
N ALA A 114 6.41 -8.98 -0.91
CA ALA A 114 6.14 -9.97 -1.94
C ALA A 114 6.91 -9.72 -3.24
N HIS A 115 7.38 -8.49 -3.49
CA HIS A 115 8.22 -8.19 -4.66
C HIS A 115 9.44 -9.10 -4.75
N ARG A 116 9.94 -9.63 -3.63
CA ARG A 116 11.07 -10.57 -3.61
C ARG A 116 10.79 -11.87 -4.38
N LEU A 117 9.50 -12.21 -4.59
CA LEU A 117 9.09 -13.36 -5.41
C LEU A 117 9.18 -13.08 -6.92
N SER A 118 9.32 -11.81 -7.35
CA SER A 118 9.51 -11.46 -8.76
C SER A 118 10.96 -11.50 -9.23
N SER A 119 11.92 -11.56 -8.29
CA SER A 119 13.38 -11.46 -8.53
C SER A 119 13.87 -10.10 -9.06
N PHE A 120 12.98 -9.12 -9.25
CA PHE A 120 13.37 -7.78 -9.71
C PHE A 120 13.56 -6.81 -8.54
N PRO A 121 14.55 -5.91 -8.58
CA PRO A 121 14.73 -4.89 -7.55
C PRO A 121 13.59 -3.87 -7.57
N LEU A 122 13.11 -3.45 -6.39
CA LEU A 122 12.01 -2.50 -6.25
C LEU A 122 12.48 -1.16 -5.66
N SER A 123 12.03 -0.07 -6.26
CA SER A 123 11.99 1.27 -5.67
C SER A 123 10.53 1.66 -5.38
N VAL A 124 10.26 2.31 -4.25
CA VAL A 124 8.90 2.76 -3.89
C VAL A 124 8.89 4.26 -3.64
N VAL A 125 7.96 4.96 -4.27
CA VAL A 125 7.72 6.38 -4.00
C VAL A 125 6.88 6.50 -2.72
N VAL A 126 7.46 7.08 -1.68
CA VAL A 126 6.85 7.17 -0.35
C VAL A 126 6.77 8.61 0.15
N ARG A 127 5.74 8.89 0.95
CA ARG A 127 5.68 10.04 1.85
C ARG A 127 5.84 9.50 3.27
N PRO A 128 6.66 10.13 4.13
CA PRO A 128 6.70 9.77 5.55
C PRO A 128 5.30 9.72 6.16
N LEU A 129 5.03 8.68 6.94
CA LEU A 129 3.79 8.56 7.69
C LEU A 129 3.68 9.66 8.75
N ASP A 130 2.46 10.11 9.03
CA ASP A 130 2.22 11.17 10.03
C ASP A 130 2.64 10.75 11.45
N ALA A 131 2.74 9.45 11.71
CA ALA A 131 3.20 8.87 12.98
C ALA A 131 4.66 8.38 12.85
N PRO A 132 5.67 9.10 13.39
CA PRO A 132 7.09 8.80 13.14
C PRO A 132 7.53 7.40 13.59
N TRP A 133 6.95 6.90 14.69
CA TRP A 133 7.27 5.55 15.17
C TRP A 133 6.78 4.46 14.21
N LEU A 134 5.61 4.67 13.58
CA LEU A 134 5.06 3.73 12.62
C LEU A 134 5.84 3.78 11.30
N ASP A 135 6.27 4.99 10.91
CA ASP A 135 7.16 5.21 9.77
C ASP A 135 8.47 4.43 9.94
N ALA A 136 9.11 4.54 11.10
CA ALA A 136 10.34 3.82 11.42
C ALA A 136 10.17 2.28 11.40
N VAL A 137 9.00 1.78 11.83
CA VAL A 137 8.67 0.34 11.78
C VAL A 137 8.49 -0.12 10.33
N ALA A 138 7.73 0.62 9.52
CA ALA A 138 7.52 0.30 8.10
C ALA A 138 8.85 0.36 7.31
N ASP A 139 9.65 1.39 7.52
CA ASP A 139 10.94 1.56 6.88
C ASP A 139 11.92 0.45 7.23
N ARG A 140 11.90 -0.05 8.47
CA ARG A 140 12.70 -1.21 8.87
C ARG A 140 12.32 -2.46 8.06
N LEU A 141 11.03 -2.68 7.83
CA LEU A 141 10.58 -3.82 7.02
C LEU A 141 11.01 -3.64 5.56
N ARG A 142 10.79 -2.45 4.98
CA ARG A 142 11.14 -2.14 3.59
C ARG A 142 12.65 -2.30 3.33
N ARG A 143 13.49 -1.80 4.25
CA ARG A 143 14.96 -1.97 4.19
C ARG A 143 15.38 -3.44 4.32
N LYS A 144 14.73 -4.21 5.20
CA LYS A 144 14.95 -5.66 5.32
C LYS A 144 14.70 -6.41 4.00
N THR A 145 13.87 -5.85 3.13
CA THR A 145 13.58 -6.42 1.79
C THR A 145 14.42 -5.83 0.65
N GLY A 146 15.36 -4.92 0.92
CA GLY A 146 16.20 -4.31 -0.11
C GLY A 146 15.48 -3.28 -1.00
N ILE A 147 14.35 -2.76 -0.54
CA ILE A 147 13.59 -1.71 -1.24
C ILE A 147 14.34 -0.39 -1.16
N GLU A 148 14.46 0.28 -2.30
CA GLU A 148 14.93 1.67 -2.38
C GLU A 148 13.74 2.62 -2.15
N LEU A 149 13.86 3.53 -1.19
CA LEU A 149 12.80 4.51 -0.90
C LEU A 149 13.09 5.82 -1.63
N ILE A 150 12.12 6.28 -2.41
CA ILE A 150 12.17 7.56 -3.13
C ILE A 150 11.20 8.52 -2.44
N ASP A 151 11.67 9.68 -2.02
CA ASP A 151 10.78 10.71 -1.47
C ASP A 151 9.82 11.21 -2.56
N LYS A 152 8.54 11.32 -2.22
CA LYS A 152 7.51 11.84 -3.12
C LYS A 152 7.83 13.26 -3.63
N ARG A 153 8.47 14.10 -2.82
CA ARG A 153 8.89 15.46 -3.20
C ARG A 153 10.10 15.37 -4.13
N GLY A 154 9.93 15.83 -5.37
CA GLY A 154 11.01 15.78 -6.35
C GLY A 154 11.27 14.37 -6.91
N ALA A 155 10.31 13.44 -6.77
CA ALA A 155 10.46 12.04 -7.15
C ALA A 155 10.81 11.79 -8.63
N LEU A 156 10.52 12.74 -9.53
CA LEU A 156 10.65 12.53 -10.98
C LEU A 156 12.05 12.06 -11.41
N ARG A 157 13.11 12.76 -10.98
CA ARG A 157 14.49 12.40 -11.35
C ARG A 157 14.91 11.05 -10.74
N PRO A 158 14.73 10.79 -9.43
CA PRO A 158 15.00 9.48 -8.84
C PRO A 158 14.23 8.33 -9.51
N VAL A 159 12.95 8.54 -9.84
CA VAL A 159 12.12 7.52 -10.51
C VAL A 159 12.68 7.18 -11.89
N LEU A 160 12.99 8.18 -12.72
CA LEU A 160 13.60 7.95 -14.03
C LEU A 160 14.94 7.21 -13.89
N GLY A 161 15.78 7.61 -12.93
CA GLY A 161 17.03 6.92 -12.66
C GLY A 161 16.84 5.47 -12.20
N ALA A 162 15.81 5.19 -11.41
CA ALA A 162 15.49 3.83 -10.97
C ALA A 162 15.04 2.94 -12.15
N LEU A 163 14.18 3.46 -13.03
CA LEU A 163 13.75 2.76 -14.25
C LEU A 163 14.94 2.47 -15.18
N GLN A 164 15.86 3.44 -15.36
CA GLN A 164 17.09 3.24 -16.13
C GLN A 164 18.02 2.16 -15.55
N ARG A 165 17.98 1.93 -14.23
CA ARG A 165 18.70 0.83 -13.55
C ARG A 165 17.95 -0.51 -13.61
N GLY A 166 16.90 -0.61 -14.41
CA GLY A 166 16.08 -1.82 -14.55
C GLY A 166 15.27 -2.18 -13.31
N ARG A 167 14.94 -1.20 -12.46
CA ARG A 167 14.16 -1.42 -11.24
C ARG A 167 12.67 -1.31 -11.52
N LEU A 168 11.89 -2.07 -10.76
CA LEU A 168 10.47 -1.80 -10.59
C LEU A 168 10.29 -0.49 -9.82
N VAL A 169 9.33 0.33 -10.20
CA VAL A 169 8.95 1.52 -9.41
C VAL A 169 7.49 1.42 -8.98
N GLY A 170 7.30 1.14 -7.68
CA GLY A 170 5.99 1.06 -7.04
C GLY A 170 5.45 2.43 -6.61
N ILE A 171 4.21 2.73 -6.98
CA ILE A 171 3.53 3.99 -6.67
C ILE A 171 2.12 3.70 -6.16
N LEU A 172 1.79 4.22 -4.97
CA LEU A 172 0.43 4.24 -4.43
C LEU A 172 -0.25 5.54 -4.87
N MET A 173 -1.32 5.45 -5.67
CA MET A 173 -1.94 6.62 -6.32
C MET A 173 -3.45 6.71 -6.08
N ASP A 174 -3.86 6.65 -4.82
CA ASP A 174 -5.25 6.67 -4.36
C ASP A 174 -5.53 7.81 -3.35
N GLN A 175 -4.51 8.62 -3.03
CA GLN A 175 -4.65 9.79 -2.16
C GLN A 175 -4.71 11.08 -2.96
N ASN A 176 -5.38 12.09 -2.38
CA ASN A 176 -5.54 13.41 -2.97
C ASN A 176 -4.18 14.01 -3.37
N ALA A 177 -4.04 14.35 -4.66
CA ALA A 177 -2.82 14.94 -5.21
C ALA A 177 -2.65 16.44 -4.89
N GLY A 178 -3.63 17.06 -4.23
CA GLY A 178 -3.65 18.50 -3.97
C GLY A 178 -4.04 19.30 -5.22
N ARG A 179 -4.17 20.62 -5.06
CA ARG A 179 -4.66 21.51 -6.14
C ARG A 179 -3.64 21.81 -7.23
N ARG A 180 -2.34 21.73 -6.93
CA ARG A 180 -1.26 22.12 -7.85
C ARG A 180 -0.83 21.00 -8.79
N GLU A 181 -0.95 19.75 -8.35
CA GLU A 181 -0.42 18.58 -9.07
C GLU A 181 -1.53 17.64 -9.58
N GLY A 182 -2.74 17.79 -9.04
CA GLY A 182 -3.87 16.93 -9.37
C GLY A 182 -4.71 17.43 -10.53
N ILE A 183 -5.21 16.49 -11.31
CA ILE A 183 -6.32 16.69 -12.25
C ILE A 183 -7.59 16.07 -11.66
N PHE A 184 -8.75 16.65 -11.96
CA PHE A 184 -10.02 16.08 -11.50
C PHE A 184 -10.49 15.00 -12.47
N VAL A 185 -10.61 13.78 -11.96
CA VAL A 185 -11.16 12.63 -12.69
C VAL A 185 -12.36 12.05 -11.94
N SER A 186 -13.22 11.31 -12.64
CA SER A 186 -14.34 10.63 -11.99
C SER A 186 -13.83 9.44 -11.18
N PHE A 187 -14.13 9.43 -9.88
CA PHE A 187 -13.88 8.30 -8.97
C PHE A 187 -15.14 8.06 -8.14
N PHE A 188 -15.71 6.86 -8.25
CA PHE A 188 -17.06 6.54 -7.75
C PHE A 188 -18.13 7.57 -8.18
N GLY A 189 -18.07 8.00 -9.45
CA GLY A 189 -19.03 8.96 -10.01
C GLY A 189 -18.86 10.39 -9.50
N ARG A 190 -17.76 10.72 -8.83
CA ARG A 190 -17.50 12.03 -8.23
C ARG A 190 -16.16 12.59 -8.68
N PRO A 191 -16.01 13.90 -8.88
CA PRO A 191 -14.71 14.50 -9.15
C PRO A 191 -13.75 14.29 -7.96
N ALA A 192 -12.60 13.68 -8.23
CA ALA A 192 -11.51 13.48 -7.28
C ALA A 192 -10.20 14.00 -7.85
N SER A 193 -9.41 14.70 -7.04
CA SER A 193 -8.09 15.19 -7.43
C SER A 193 -7.08 14.04 -7.44
N THR A 194 -6.61 13.68 -8.63
CA THR A 194 -5.76 12.53 -8.88
C THR A 194 -4.46 12.97 -9.56
N SER A 195 -3.34 12.37 -9.15
CA SER A 195 -2.05 12.65 -9.78
C SER A 195 -2.00 12.10 -11.20
N ARG A 196 -1.48 12.90 -12.14
CA ARG A 196 -1.17 12.43 -13.50
C ARG A 196 0.24 11.85 -13.64
N SER A 197 1.03 11.83 -12.56
CA SER A 197 2.47 11.53 -12.60
C SER A 197 2.79 10.19 -13.25
N ILE A 198 2.09 9.12 -12.88
CA ILE A 198 2.38 7.79 -13.42
C ILE A 198 2.01 7.66 -14.90
N ALA A 199 0.92 8.29 -15.33
CA ALA A 199 0.52 8.30 -16.74
C ALA A 199 1.54 9.07 -17.59
N VAL A 200 2.00 10.22 -17.10
CA VAL A 200 3.06 11.00 -17.76
C VAL A 200 4.37 10.24 -17.81
N LEU A 201 4.73 9.50 -16.75
CA LEU A 201 5.92 8.66 -16.72
C LEU A 201 5.83 7.55 -17.76
N ALA A 202 4.75 6.77 -17.76
CA ALA A 202 4.53 5.68 -18.72
C ALA A 202 4.61 6.16 -20.18
N LEU A 203 3.98 7.30 -20.51
CA LEU A 203 4.06 7.86 -21.87
C LEU A 203 5.48 8.28 -22.28
N ARG A 204 6.36 8.60 -21.33
CA ARG A 204 7.73 9.06 -21.61
C ARG A 204 8.75 7.93 -21.61
N THR A 205 8.49 6.85 -20.89
CA THR A 205 9.44 5.73 -20.74
C THR A 205 9.15 4.56 -21.68
N GLY A 206 8.00 4.61 -22.38
CA GLY A 206 7.46 3.43 -23.03
C GLY A 206 6.95 2.43 -22.02
#